data_AF-A0A830BQ19-F1
#
_entry.id   AF-A0A830BQ19-F1
#
_cell.length_a   1.000
_cell.length_b   1.000
_cell.length_c   1.000
_cell.angle_alpha   90.00
_cell.angle_beta   90.00
_cell.angle_gamma   90.00
#
_symmetry.space_group_name_H-M   'P 1'
#
loop_
_entity.id
_entity.type
_entity.pdbx_description
1 polymer ?
#
loop_
_entity_poly.entity_id
_entity_poly.type
_entity_poly.pdbx_seq_one_letter_code
_entity_poly.pdbx_strand_id
1 'polypeptide(L)'
;MTGNYGSHPDDKYDPNALPLIRNINYRDMVAENVMMAARLEGIPGDTFTGICISNVTIGPAKKAKKVFWNCTDVEGISSGVVPLPCQALKDQGPEYATSCEFPTDSLPIDDLEIKIGDHVVKNL
;
A
#
# COMPACT_ATOMS: atom_id res chain seq x y z
N MET A 1 -5.95 -0.27 2.77
CA MET A 1 -5.59 -1.23 3.82
C MET A 1 -6.26 -0.82 5.12
N THR A 2 -6.70 -1.77 5.95
CA THR A 2 -7.24 -1.47 7.28
C THR A 2 -6.76 -2.51 8.28
N GLY A 3 -6.44 -2.11 9.51
CA GLY A 3 -6.18 -3.00 10.64
C GLY A 3 -7.44 -3.48 11.35
N ASN A 4 -8.63 -3.03 10.92
CA ASN A 4 -9.91 -3.33 11.58
C ASN A 4 -10.44 -4.73 11.21
N TYR A 5 -9.65 -5.76 11.50
CA TYR A 5 -10.00 -7.16 11.35
C TYR A 5 -9.95 -7.83 12.74
N GLY A 6 -11.08 -7.83 13.43
CA GLY A 6 -11.19 -8.35 14.81
C GLY A 6 -11.76 -9.77 14.92
N SER A 7 -11.92 -10.50 13.82
CA SER A 7 -12.50 -11.85 13.83
C SER A 7 -11.41 -12.90 14.04
N HIS A 8 -11.65 -13.82 14.99
CA HIS A 8 -10.84 -15.01 15.20
C HIS A 8 -11.75 -16.26 15.22
N PRO A 9 -11.31 -17.43 14.71
CA PRO A 9 -12.13 -18.66 14.71
C PRO A 9 -12.51 -19.19 16.10
N ASP A 10 -11.80 -18.76 17.15
CA ASP A 10 -12.03 -19.12 18.54
C ASP A 10 -11.66 -17.96 19.49
N ASP A 11 -11.94 -18.13 20.79
CA ASP A 11 -11.62 -17.15 21.84
C ASP A 11 -10.27 -17.40 22.53
N LYS A 12 -9.41 -18.28 21.97
CA LYS A 12 -8.12 -18.66 22.58
C LYS A 12 -6.93 -17.86 22.04
N TYR A 13 -7.15 -16.97 21.08
CA TYR A 13 -6.11 -16.05 20.60
C TYR A 13 -5.71 -15.05 21.67
N ASP A 14 -4.50 -14.51 21.54
CA ASP A 14 -4.07 -13.37 22.33
C ASP A 14 -4.54 -12.08 21.63
N PRO A 15 -5.49 -11.32 22.21
CA PRO A 15 -5.95 -10.06 21.64
C PRO A 15 -4.89 -8.96 21.62
N ASN A 16 -3.76 -9.15 22.30
CA ASN A 16 -2.64 -8.22 22.32
C ASN A 16 -1.51 -8.62 21.37
N ALA A 17 -1.62 -9.74 20.66
CA ALA A 17 -0.65 -10.16 19.65
C ALA A 17 -0.84 -9.35 18.36
N LEU A 18 -0.38 -8.10 18.39
CA LEU A 18 -0.48 -7.18 17.26
C LEU A 18 0.63 -7.44 16.21
N PRO A 19 0.31 -7.41 14.90
CA PRO A 19 1.26 -7.73 13.85
C PRO A 19 2.18 -6.55 13.52
N LEU A 20 3.48 -6.80 13.33
CA LEU A 20 4.37 -5.79 12.76
C LEU A 20 4.08 -5.57 11.28
N ILE A 21 3.41 -4.46 10.94
CA ILE A 21 3.12 -4.07 9.56
C ILE A 21 4.03 -2.91 9.14
N ARG A 22 4.95 -3.20 8.22
CA ARG A 22 5.91 -2.21 7.72
C ARG A 22 6.31 -2.44 6.26
N ASN A 23 7.00 -1.46 5.67
CA ASN A 23 7.60 -1.54 4.33
C ASN A 23 6.55 -1.77 3.23
N ILE A 24 5.60 -0.84 3.14
CA ILE A 24 4.47 -0.93 2.20
C ILE A 24 4.68 0.06 1.08
N ASN A 25 4.96 -0.44 -0.13
CA ASN A 25 5.33 0.39 -1.27
C ASN A 25 4.22 0.42 -2.33
N TYR A 26 3.86 1.64 -2.74
CA TYR A 26 2.95 1.93 -3.85
C TYR A 26 3.70 2.79 -4.86
N ARG A 27 3.97 2.24 -6.05
CA ARG A 27 4.81 2.92 -7.04
C ARG A 27 4.21 2.79 -8.44
N ASP A 28 4.36 3.86 -9.23
CA ASP A 28 4.04 3.89 -10.67
C ASP A 28 2.60 3.49 -10.98
N MET A 29 1.64 4.14 -10.32
CA MET A 29 0.22 3.83 -10.48
C MET A 29 -0.56 4.99 -11.09
N VAL A 30 -1.46 4.67 -12.01
CA VAL A 30 -2.47 5.60 -12.53
C VAL A 30 -3.85 5.01 -12.29
N ALA A 31 -4.75 5.79 -11.69
CA ALA A 31 -6.12 5.40 -11.46
C ALA A 31 -7.08 6.51 -11.90
N GLU A 32 -8.19 6.16 -12.53
CA GLU A 32 -9.19 7.12 -13.02
C GLU A 32 -10.56 6.86 -12.39
N ASN A 33 -11.40 7.89 -12.36
CA ASN A 33 -12.76 7.81 -11.84
C ASN A 33 -12.84 7.22 -10.43
N VAL A 34 -11.92 7.64 -9.55
CA VAL A 34 -11.76 7.10 -8.20
C VAL A 34 -12.66 7.83 -7.19
N MET A 35 -13.39 7.07 -6.37
CA MET A 35 -14.25 7.63 -5.32
C MET A 35 -13.48 8.06 -4.06
N MET A 36 -12.35 7.40 -3.78
CA MET A 36 -11.46 7.64 -2.64
C MET A 36 -10.07 7.13 -3.04
N ALA A 37 -9.04 7.97 -2.95
CA ALA A 37 -7.67 7.62 -3.32
C ALA A 37 -7.12 6.46 -2.49
N ALA A 38 -7.26 6.56 -1.16
CA ALA A 38 -6.92 5.46 -0.28
C ALA A 38 -7.67 5.55 1.05
N ARG A 39 -7.94 4.37 1.60
CA ARG A 39 -8.28 4.18 3.01
C ARG A 39 -7.10 3.44 3.64
N LEU A 40 -6.32 4.16 4.45
CA LEU A 40 -5.13 3.73 5.16
C LEU A 40 -5.42 3.84 6.64
N GLU A 41 -5.78 2.73 7.26
CA GLU A 41 -6.15 2.68 8.68
C GLU A 41 -5.29 1.62 9.35
N GLY A 42 -4.38 2.01 10.23
CA GLY A 42 -3.64 1.07 11.06
C GLY A 42 -4.49 0.51 12.19
N ILE A 43 -3.82 -0.13 13.15
CA ILE A 43 -4.44 -0.59 14.39
C ILE A 43 -4.21 0.50 15.45
N PRO A 44 -5.23 0.93 16.21
CA PRO A 44 -5.02 1.86 17.30
C PRO A 44 -4.00 1.32 18.30
N GLY A 45 -2.90 2.06 18.51
CA GLY A 45 -1.79 1.62 19.36
C GLY A 45 -0.71 0.77 18.66
N ASP A 46 -0.92 0.37 17.40
CA ASP A 46 0.05 -0.33 16.56
C ASP A 46 -0.01 0.21 15.13
N THR A 47 0.66 1.35 14.96
CA THR A 47 0.70 2.16 13.74
C THR A 47 1.38 1.42 12.61
N PHE A 48 0.77 1.42 11.41
CA PHE A 48 1.44 0.89 10.22
C PHE A 48 2.50 1.88 9.76
N THR A 49 3.75 1.42 9.63
CA THR A 49 4.90 2.29 9.37
C THR A 49 5.57 1.99 8.03
N GLY A 50 6.40 2.91 7.55
CA GLY A 50 7.15 2.71 6.31
C GLY A 50 6.25 2.56 5.08
N ILE A 51 5.12 3.28 5.07
CA ILE A 51 4.35 3.45 3.83
C ILE A 51 5.14 4.38 2.91
N CYS A 52 5.37 3.97 1.67
CA CYS A 52 6.01 4.78 0.66
C CYS A 52 5.11 4.84 -0.58
N ILE A 53 4.74 6.04 -1.02
CA ILE A 53 3.95 6.25 -2.24
C ILE A 53 4.72 7.13 -3.22
N SER A 54 5.13 6.59 -4.37
CA SER A 54 5.90 7.33 -5.37
C SER A 54 5.29 7.27 -6.76
N ASN A 55 5.26 8.40 -7.46
CA ASN A 55 4.79 8.50 -8.85
C ASN A 55 3.39 7.90 -9.05
N VAL A 56 2.41 8.47 -8.33
CA VAL A 56 1.02 7.98 -8.33
C VAL A 56 0.09 9.10 -8.76
N THR A 57 -0.73 8.85 -9.78
CA THR A 57 -1.74 9.80 -10.27
C THR A 57 -3.14 9.20 -10.10
N ILE A 58 -4.02 9.91 -9.42
CA ILE A 58 -5.39 9.47 -9.09
C ILE A 58 -6.39 10.53 -9.55
N GLY A 59 -7.09 10.24 -10.64
CA GLY A 59 -8.19 11.04 -11.16
C GLY A 59 -9.49 10.82 -10.34
N PRO A 60 -10.00 11.83 -9.61
CA PRO A 60 -11.22 11.69 -8.84
C PRO A 60 -12.47 11.54 -9.73
N ALA A 61 -13.43 10.72 -9.30
CA ALA A 61 -14.75 10.63 -9.90
C ALA A 61 -15.54 11.94 -9.72
N LYS A 62 -16.55 12.18 -10.58
CA LYS A 62 -17.44 13.36 -10.48
C LYS A 62 -18.12 13.52 -9.12
N LYS A 63 -18.34 12.42 -8.39
CA LYS A 63 -18.96 12.38 -7.06
C LYS A 63 -18.01 11.81 -6.01
N ALA A 64 -16.71 12.07 -6.13
CA ALA A 64 -15.72 11.60 -5.16
C ALA A 64 -16.08 11.98 -3.72
N LYS A 65 -15.68 11.13 -2.77
CA LYS A 65 -15.94 11.34 -1.33
C LYS A 65 -15.18 12.57 -0.84
N LYS A 66 -15.78 13.28 0.13
CA LYS A 66 -15.14 14.44 0.80
C LYS A 66 -13.81 14.07 1.43
N VAL A 67 -13.77 12.92 2.11
CA VAL A 67 -12.53 12.31 2.60
C VAL A 67 -11.96 11.50 1.44
N PHE A 68 -11.09 12.13 0.65
CA PHE A 68 -10.49 11.50 -0.51
C PHE A 68 -9.29 10.61 -0.12
N TRP A 69 -8.50 11.06 0.84
CA TRP A 69 -7.49 10.29 1.54
C TRP A 69 -7.93 10.12 2.99
N ASN A 70 -8.00 8.88 3.46
CA ASN A 70 -8.16 8.59 4.88
C ASN A 70 -6.88 7.95 5.39
N CYS A 71 -6.26 8.58 6.39
CA CYS A 71 -5.02 8.14 7.01
C CYS A 71 -5.17 8.25 8.52
N THR A 72 -5.27 7.10 9.18
CA THR A 72 -5.41 6.99 10.63
C THR A 72 -4.46 5.89 11.09
N ASP A 73 -3.68 6.13 12.15
CA ASP A 73 -2.70 5.16 12.67
C ASP A 73 -1.74 4.64 11.59
N VAL A 74 -1.29 5.52 10.70
CA VAL A 74 -0.29 5.22 9.66
C VAL A 74 0.80 6.27 9.61
N GLU A 75 2.00 5.88 9.18
CA GLU A 75 3.13 6.78 8.98
C GLU A 75 3.93 6.40 7.72
N GLY A 76 4.37 7.42 6.99
CA GLY A 76 5.11 7.21 5.76
C GLY A 76 5.53 8.48 5.04
N ILE A 77 5.94 8.28 3.78
CA ILE A 77 6.41 9.33 2.88
C ILE A 77 5.73 9.21 1.53
N SER A 78 5.70 10.32 0.79
CA SER A 78 5.26 10.34 -0.59
C SER A 78 6.16 11.19 -1.48
N SER A 79 6.14 10.95 -2.78
CA SER A 79 6.79 11.81 -3.78
C SER A 79 6.12 11.67 -5.15
N GLY A 80 5.81 12.80 -5.79
CA GLY A 80 5.14 12.78 -7.11
C GLY A 80 3.74 12.14 -7.06
N VAL A 81 2.98 12.40 -5.99
CA VAL A 81 1.62 11.88 -5.82
C VAL A 81 0.59 12.99 -6.07
N VAL A 82 -0.35 12.74 -6.98
CA VAL A 82 -1.40 13.70 -7.34
C VAL A 82 -2.77 13.04 -7.27
N PRO A 83 -3.74 13.57 -6.49
CA PRO A 83 -3.63 14.72 -5.59
C PRO A 83 -2.85 14.38 -4.31
N LEU A 84 -2.34 15.43 -3.64
CA LEU A 84 -1.53 15.33 -2.42
C LEU A 84 -2.21 14.44 -1.36
N PRO A 85 -1.48 13.51 -0.72
CA PRO A 85 -2.01 12.69 0.33
C PRO A 85 -2.14 13.46 1.67
N CYS A 86 -2.60 12.74 2.68
CA CYS A 86 -2.66 13.18 4.07
C CYS A 86 -1.27 13.52 4.66
N GLN A 87 -1.22 14.31 5.74
CA GLN A 87 0.03 14.71 6.41
C GLN A 87 0.84 13.54 6.99
N ALA A 88 0.19 12.42 7.28
CA ALA A 88 0.84 11.18 7.71
C ALA A 88 1.78 10.60 6.64
N LEU A 89 1.62 11.01 5.37
CA LEU A 89 2.42 10.61 4.21
C LEU A 89 3.17 11.82 3.66
N LYS A 90 4.19 12.28 4.39
CA LYS A 90 4.89 13.53 4.10
C LYS A 90 5.46 13.54 2.69
N ASP A 91 5.06 14.52 1.88
CA ASP A 91 5.65 14.74 0.56
C ASP A 91 7.11 15.15 0.70
N GLN A 92 7.99 14.36 0.11
CA GLN A 92 9.44 14.57 0.10
C GLN A 92 9.88 15.45 -1.09
N GLY A 93 8.95 15.83 -1.97
CA GLY A 93 9.23 16.61 -3.16
C GLY A 93 9.79 15.77 -4.31
N PRO A 94 10.02 16.40 -5.48
CA PRO A 94 10.36 15.72 -6.73
C PRO A 94 11.75 15.06 -6.72
N GLU A 95 12.67 15.50 -5.86
CA GLU A 95 14.01 14.93 -5.75
C GLU A 95 14.02 13.53 -5.13
N TYR A 96 12.95 13.15 -4.41
CA TYR A 96 12.80 11.86 -3.73
C TYR A 96 11.96 10.84 -4.51
N ALA A 97 11.63 11.14 -5.77
CA ALA A 97 10.67 10.41 -6.62
C ALA A 97 11.04 8.94 -6.89
N THR A 98 12.25 8.51 -6.52
CA THR A 98 12.83 7.21 -6.89
C THR A 98 13.04 6.25 -5.71
N SER A 99 12.43 6.47 -4.53
CA SER A 99 12.84 5.74 -3.30
C SER A 99 11.93 4.62 -2.80
N CYS A 100 10.73 4.42 -3.35
CA CYS A 100 9.88 3.31 -2.93
C CYS A 100 10.34 2.00 -3.60
N GLU A 101 11.37 1.37 -3.06
CA GLU A 101 11.97 0.16 -3.64
C GLU A 101 11.24 -1.11 -3.22
N PHE A 102 10.99 -1.98 -4.20
CA PHE A 102 10.55 -3.35 -3.90
C PHE A 102 11.73 -4.19 -3.39
N PRO A 103 11.49 -5.23 -2.60
CA PRO A 103 12.51 -6.20 -2.24
C PRO A 103 13.25 -6.69 -3.49
N THR A 104 14.58 -6.73 -3.43
CA THR A 104 15.43 -7.26 -4.50
C THR A 104 15.68 -8.76 -4.37
N ASP A 105 15.27 -9.35 -3.26
CA ASP A 105 15.43 -10.78 -3.01
C ASP A 105 14.47 -11.55 -3.91
N SER A 106 15.01 -12.46 -4.74
CA SER A 106 14.20 -13.39 -5.52
C SER A 106 13.86 -14.62 -4.69
N LEU A 107 12.58 -15.01 -4.72
CA LEU A 107 12.10 -16.25 -4.14
C LEU A 107 12.14 -17.36 -5.20
N PRO A 108 12.25 -18.65 -4.80
CA PRO A 108 12.20 -19.76 -5.74
C PRO A 108 10.93 -19.83 -6.62
N ILE A 109 9.85 -19.15 -6.19
CA ILE A 109 8.60 -19.05 -6.96
C ILE A 109 8.73 -18.10 -8.16
N ASP A 110 9.64 -17.14 -8.10
CA ASP A 110 9.82 -16.11 -9.13
C ASP A 110 10.51 -16.72 -10.38
N ASP A 111 11.39 -17.71 -10.18
CA ASP A 111 12.11 -18.42 -11.25
C ASP A 111 11.31 -19.59 -11.86
N LEU A 112 10.01 -19.72 -11.56
CA LEU A 112 9.22 -20.84 -12.06
C LEU A 112 8.89 -20.71 -13.55
N GLU A 113 9.10 -21.82 -14.25
CA GLU A 113 8.62 -22.05 -15.61
C GLU A 113 7.25 -22.70 -15.58
N ILE A 114 6.20 -21.92 -15.86
CA ILE A 114 4.83 -22.42 -15.97
C ILE A 114 4.65 -23.05 -17.36
N LYS A 115 4.35 -24.35 -17.41
CA LYS A 115 3.96 -25.02 -18.66
C LYS A 115 2.45 -24.96 -18.86
N ILE A 116 2.04 -24.42 -20.00
CA ILE A 116 0.65 -24.43 -20.47
C ILE A 116 0.61 -25.17 -21.80
N GLY A 117 0.23 -26.45 -21.75
CA GLY A 117 0.40 -27.37 -22.89
C GLY A 117 1.89 -27.54 -23.23
N ASP A 118 2.24 -27.40 -24.51
CA ASP A 118 3.63 -27.48 -24.99
C ASP A 118 4.38 -26.15 -24.84
N HIS A 119 3.74 -25.09 -24.34
CA HIS A 119 4.36 -23.78 -24.15
C HIS A 119 4.90 -23.61 -22.74
N VAL A 120 6.13 -23.11 -22.64
CA VAL A 120 6.75 -22.69 -21.38
C VAL A 120 6.65 -21.17 -21.28
N VAL A 121 6.06 -20.68 -20.20
CA VAL A 121 6.00 -19.27 -19.82
C VAL A 121 6.85 -19.09 -18.58
N LYS A 122 7.78 -18.15 -18.61
CA LYS A 122 8.57 -17.76 -17.43
C LYS A 122 7.79 -16.70 -16.65
N ASN A 123 7.72 -16.84 -15.34
CA ASN A 123 7.41 -15.68 -14.50
C ASN A 123 8.56 -14.67 -14.62
N LEU A 124 8.21 -13.38 -14.58
CA LEU A 124 9.11 -12.25 -14.73
C LEU A 124 10.00 -12.07 -13.51
#